data_AF-A0A959T347-F1
#
_entry.id   AF-A0A959T347-F1
#
_cell.length_a   1.000
_cell.length_b   1.000
_cell.length_c   1.000
_cell.angle_alpha   90.00
_cell.angle_beta   90.00
_cell.angle_gamma   90.00
#
_symmetry.space_group_name_H-M   'P 1'
#
loop_
_entity.id
_entity.type
_entity.pdbx_description
1 polymer ?
#
loop_
_entity_poly.entity_id
_entity_poly.type
_entity_poly.pdbx_seq_one_letter_code
_entity_poly.pdbx_strand_id
1 'polypeptide(L)'
;TLLWTLDNGPCADNGILTDTVDVYIYDPGAPTADAGPDQSLCTPDTTTNLAGNVPSFPGEGTWTLIGGSGTIADPNDAGTFVSGLSVGENVFVWEIYNGTCGFG
;
A
#
# COMPACT_ATOMS: atom_id res chain seq x y z
N THR A 1 0.80 4.32 21.31
CA THR A 1 -0.52 4.91 21.53
C THR A 1 -0.55 5.61 22.87
N LEU A 2 -0.60 6.94 22.85
CA LEU A 2 -0.88 7.75 24.03
C LEU A 2 -2.34 8.21 23.94
N LEU A 3 -3.09 8.09 25.04
CA LEU A 3 -4.48 8.49 25.12
C LEU A 3 -4.59 9.71 26.04
N TRP A 4 -5.15 10.80 25.54
CA TRP A 4 -5.56 11.93 26.35
C TRP A 4 -7.07 11.94 26.52
N THR A 5 -7.56 12.14 27.74
CA THR A 5 -8.99 12.15 28.07
C THR A 5 -9.33 13.48 28.75
N LEU A 6 -10.30 14.21 28.19
CA LEU A 6 -10.89 15.40 28.80
C LEU A 6 -12.34 15.11 29.16
N ASP A 7 -12.73 15.31 30.43
CA ASP A 7 -14.12 15.21 30.90
C ASP A 7 -14.71 16.63 31.00
N ASN A 8 -15.73 16.91 30.20
CA ASN A 8 -16.36 18.23 30.11
C ASN A 8 -17.83 18.27 30.54
N GLY A 9 -18.24 17.45 31.52
CA GLY A 9 -19.59 17.55 32.10
C GLY A 9 -20.71 17.24 31.09
N PRO A 10 -21.99 17.59 31.33
CA PRO A 10 -23.14 16.86 30.79
C PRO A 10 -23.44 17.24 29.32
N CYS A 11 -22.56 16.83 28.43
CA CYS A 11 -22.82 16.64 27.01
C CYS A 11 -23.09 15.15 26.74
N ALA A 12 -23.66 14.80 25.58
CA ALA A 12 -23.78 13.39 25.18
C ALA A 12 -22.40 12.69 25.27
N ASP A 13 -22.36 11.47 25.78
CA ASP A 13 -21.16 10.71 26.22
C ASP A 13 -20.42 11.25 27.47
N ASN A 14 -21.14 11.90 28.40
CA ASN A 14 -20.60 12.46 29.65
C ASN A 14 -19.45 13.47 29.43
N GLY A 15 -19.37 14.10 28.26
CA GLY A 15 -18.35 15.10 27.95
C GLY A 15 -16.93 14.54 27.82
N ILE A 16 -16.78 13.21 27.68
CA ILE A 16 -15.47 12.57 27.51
C ILE A 16 -15.00 12.75 26.06
N LEU A 17 -14.02 13.62 25.85
CA LEU A 17 -13.28 13.71 24.59
C LEU A 17 -11.98 12.92 24.73
N THR A 18 -11.69 12.06 23.76
CA THR A 18 -10.41 11.35 23.69
C THR A 18 -9.64 11.71 22.43
N ASP A 19 -8.32 11.82 22.57
CA ASP A 19 -7.39 11.95 21.45
C ASP A 19 -6.31 10.87 21.57
N THR A 20 -5.90 10.32 20.43
CA THR A 20 -4.95 9.21 20.34
C THR A 20 -3.75 9.61 19.50
N VAL A 21 -2.55 9.51 20.09
CA VAL A 21 -1.28 9.71 19.38
C VAL A 21 -0.63 8.36 19.12
N ASP A 22 -0.41 8.04 17.85
CA ASP A 22 0.38 6.90 17.41
C ASP A 22 1.78 7.36 17.00
N VAL A 23 2.78 6.56 17.41
CA VAL A 23 4.20 6.79 17.14
C VAL A 23 4.73 5.51 16.55
N TYR A 24 5.23 5.59 15.32
CA TYR A 24 5.78 4.46 14.60
C TYR A 24 7.29 4.60 14.45
N ILE A 25 7.98 3.46 14.55
CA ILE A 25 9.42 3.35 14.31
C ILE A 25 9.59 2.48 13.07
N TYR A 26 10.25 3.03 12.05
CA TYR A 26 10.55 2.32 10.81
C TYR A 26 11.81 1.47 10.98
N ASP A 27 11.79 0.26 10.41
CA ASP A 27 12.91 -0.68 10.50
C ASP A 27 13.85 -0.49 9.30
N PRO A 28 15.13 -0.11 9.47
CA PRO A 28 16.07 -0.04 8.36
C PRO A 28 16.35 -1.39 7.68
N GLY A 29 15.98 -2.51 8.31
CA GLY A 29 16.02 -3.85 7.73
C GLY A 29 14.76 -4.26 6.97
N ALA A 30 13.82 -3.34 6.73
CA ALA A 30 12.62 -3.62 5.94
C ALA A 30 13.00 -4.15 4.55
N PRO A 31 12.18 -5.05 3.96
CA PRO A 31 12.49 -5.63 2.67
C PRO A 31 12.50 -4.57 1.57
N THR A 32 13.43 -4.71 0.62
CA THR A 32 13.42 -3.93 -0.63
C THR A 32 12.16 -4.27 -1.42
N ALA A 33 11.64 -3.31 -2.19
CA ALA A 33 10.47 -3.56 -3.03
C ALA A 33 10.78 -4.61 -4.11
N ASP A 34 9.93 -5.63 -4.19
CA ASP A 34 9.99 -6.70 -5.19
C ASP A 34 8.59 -6.86 -5.80
N ALA A 35 8.47 -6.60 -7.09
CA ALA A 35 7.23 -6.66 -7.84
C ALA A 35 6.86 -8.10 -8.28
N GLY A 36 7.73 -9.07 -8.01
CA GLY A 36 7.63 -10.42 -8.53
C GLY A 36 8.17 -10.54 -9.96
N PRO A 37 8.12 -11.75 -10.54
CA PRO A 37 8.63 -12.01 -11.89
C PRO A 37 7.73 -11.41 -12.98
N ASP A 38 8.33 -11.12 -14.13
CA ASP A 38 7.61 -10.72 -15.34
C ASP A 38 6.58 -11.76 -15.76
N GLN A 39 5.44 -11.29 -16.26
CA GLN A 39 4.33 -12.12 -16.68
C GLN A 39 4.15 -12.05 -18.19
N SER A 40 3.72 -13.16 -18.79
CA SER A 40 3.38 -13.24 -20.22
C SER A 40 1.99 -13.82 -20.37
N LEU A 41 1.09 -13.04 -20.96
CA LEU A 41 -0.31 -13.40 -21.17
C LEU A 41 -0.57 -13.54 -22.67
N CYS A 42 -1.44 -14.48 -23.03
CA CYS A 42 -1.91 -14.64 -24.40
C CYS A 42 -3.30 -14.02 -24.54
N THR A 43 -3.55 -13.31 -25.66
CA THR A 43 -4.92 -12.90 -25.99
C THR A 43 -5.83 -14.13 -26.05
N PRO A 44 -7.08 -14.06 -25.55
CA PRO A 44 -7.83 -12.85 -25.22
C PRO A 44 -7.69 -12.35 -23.78
N ASP A 45 -6.77 -12.91 -22.98
CA ASP A 45 -6.61 -12.50 -21.59
C ASP A 45 -6.09 -11.07 -21.50
N THR A 46 -6.79 -10.24 -20.72
CA THR A 46 -6.49 -8.80 -20.53
C THR A 46 -6.43 -8.44 -19.05
N THR A 47 -6.28 -9.44 -18.19
CA THR A 47 -6.31 -9.30 -16.74
C THR A 47 -5.30 -10.24 -16.10
N THR A 48 -4.70 -9.85 -14.98
CA THR A 48 -3.84 -10.71 -14.17
C THR A 48 -3.77 -10.23 -12.72
N ASN A 49 -3.07 -10.96 -11.86
CA ASN A 49 -2.69 -10.48 -10.53
C ASN A 49 -1.24 -10.02 -10.53
N LEU A 50 -0.97 -8.90 -9.87
CA LEU A 50 0.39 -8.52 -9.49
C LEU A 50 0.75 -9.20 -8.16
N ALA A 51 2.04 -9.43 -7.93
CA ALA A 51 2.52 -10.24 -6.81
C ALA A 51 3.72 -9.58 -6.13
N GLY A 52 3.47 -8.43 -5.53
CA GLY A 52 4.46 -7.63 -4.81
C GLY A 52 4.74 -8.25 -3.45
N ASN A 53 5.91 -7.97 -2.88
CA ASN A 53 6.22 -8.36 -1.52
C ASN A 53 5.48 -7.49 -0.49
N VAL A 54 5.08 -8.09 0.63
CA VAL A 54 4.36 -7.41 1.70
C VAL A 54 5.32 -6.47 2.46
N PRO A 55 5.01 -5.19 2.61
CA PRO A 55 5.83 -4.25 3.39
C PRO A 55 5.79 -4.59 4.88
N SER A 56 6.87 -4.27 5.60
CA SER A 56 6.89 -4.35 7.06
C SER A 56 6.20 -3.11 7.64
N PHE A 57 5.13 -3.31 8.41
CA PHE A 57 4.48 -2.22 9.15
C PHE A 57 5.50 -1.47 10.02
N PRO A 58 5.50 -0.12 10.06
CA PRO A 58 4.53 0.85 9.54
C PRO A 58 4.72 1.25 8.07
N GLY A 59 5.56 0.55 7.31
CA GLY A 59 5.74 0.80 5.90
C GLY A 59 4.51 0.42 5.08
N GLU A 60 4.36 1.08 3.94
CA GLU A 60 3.25 0.90 3.01
C GLU A 60 3.76 0.65 1.60
N GLY A 61 3.06 -0.21 0.86
CA GLY A 61 3.36 -0.51 -0.53
C GLY A 61 2.38 0.20 -1.45
N THR A 62 2.82 0.59 -2.65
CA THR A 62 1.96 1.18 -3.67
C THR A 62 2.35 0.69 -5.07
N TRP A 63 1.35 0.20 -5.80
CA TRP A 63 1.44 -0.11 -7.21
C TRP A 63 1.15 1.12 -8.07
N THR A 64 1.99 1.36 -9.06
CA THR A 64 1.80 2.43 -10.05
C THR A 64 1.95 1.88 -11.47
N LEU A 65 1.03 2.25 -12.35
CA LEU A 65 1.21 2.03 -13.80
C LEU A 65 2.12 3.12 -14.35
N ILE A 66 3.28 2.74 -14.88
CA ILE A 66 4.26 3.68 -15.46
C ILE A 66 4.33 3.60 -16.99
N GLY A 67 3.71 2.59 -17.61
CA GLY A 67 3.65 2.45 -19.06
C GLY A 67 2.61 1.44 -19.52
N GLY A 68 2.08 1.64 -20.73
CA GLY A 68 1.03 0.78 -21.30
C GLY A 68 -0.37 1.13 -20.77
N SER A 69 -1.19 0.11 -20.54
CA SER A 69 -2.55 0.25 -20.01
C SER A 69 -2.85 -0.75 -18.91
N GLY A 70 -3.72 -0.36 -17.99
CA GLY A 70 -4.21 -1.24 -16.95
C GLY A 70 -4.89 -0.45 -15.85
N THR A 71 -5.90 -1.05 -15.24
CA THR A 71 -6.58 -0.54 -14.06
C THR A 71 -6.24 -1.44 -12.90
N ILE A 72 -5.61 -0.85 -11.88
CA ILE A 72 -5.24 -1.52 -10.63
C ILE A 72 -6.45 -1.47 -9.70
N ALA A 73 -6.89 -2.63 -9.21
CA ALA A 73 -8.08 -2.71 -8.35
C ALA A 73 -7.84 -2.06 -6.98
N ASP A 74 -6.72 -2.40 -6.36
CA ASP A 74 -6.25 -1.80 -5.10
C ASP A 74 -4.74 -1.52 -5.21
N PRO A 75 -4.32 -0.26 -5.35
CA PRO A 75 -2.91 0.08 -5.42
C PRO A 75 -2.10 -0.26 -4.17
N ASN A 76 -2.73 -0.39 -3.00
CA ASN A 76 -2.03 -0.61 -1.73
C ASN A 76 -2.01 -2.09 -1.31
N ASP A 77 -2.72 -2.96 -2.03
CA ASP A 77 -2.60 -4.40 -1.87
C ASP A 77 -1.42 -4.94 -2.68
N ALA A 78 -0.47 -5.59 -2.01
CA ALA A 78 0.67 -6.24 -2.64
C ALA A 78 0.23 -7.32 -3.66
N GLY A 79 -0.91 -7.98 -3.42
CA GLY A 79 -1.51 -9.02 -4.26
C GLY A 79 -2.72 -8.55 -5.07
N THR A 80 -2.62 -7.40 -5.74
CA THR A 80 -3.77 -6.77 -6.40
C THR A 80 -4.09 -7.32 -7.79
N PHE A 81 -5.38 -7.27 -8.16
CA PHE A 81 -5.85 -7.61 -9.50
C PHE A 81 -5.72 -6.41 -10.44
N VAL A 82 -5.28 -6.66 -11.67
CA VAL A 82 -5.22 -5.67 -12.75
C VAL A 82 -6.06 -6.11 -13.94
N SER A 83 -6.69 -5.14 -14.60
CA SER A 83 -7.56 -5.36 -15.76
C SER A 83 -7.35 -4.34 -16.86
N GLY A 84 -7.85 -4.60 -18.07
CA GLY A 84 -7.72 -3.66 -19.20
C GLY A 84 -6.30 -3.57 -19.75
N LEU A 85 -5.55 -4.68 -19.68
CA LEU A 85 -4.23 -4.78 -20.28
C LEU A 85 -4.31 -4.73 -21.80
N SER A 86 -3.47 -3.92 -22.42
CA SER A 86 -3.36 -3.83 -23.88
C SER A 86 -2.36 -4.83 -24.41
N VAL A 87 -2.49 -5.20 -25.69
CA VAL A 87 -1.48 -6.03 -26.36
C VAL A 87 -0.19 -5.22 -26.48
N GLY A 88 0.88 -5.79 -25.93
CA GLY A 88 2.18 -5.14 -25.83
C GLY A 88 2.67 -5.10 -24.38
N GLU A 89 3.61 -4.23 -24.11
CA GLU A 89 4.19 -4.04 -22.78
C GLU A 89 3.27 -3.18 -21.91
N ASN A 90 2.96 -3.67 -20.70
CA ASN A 90 2.29 -2.91 -19.65
C ASN A 90 3.20 -2.98 -18.42
N VAL A 91 3.67 -1.83 -17.94
CA VAL A 91 4.73 -1.73 -16.92
C VAL A 91 4.14 -1.19 -15.63
N PHE A 92 4.21 -2.01 -14.58
CA PHE A 92 3.78 -1.67 -13.23
C PHE A 92 4.99 -1.64 -12.30
N VAL A 93 5.02 -0.67 -11.39
CA VAL A 93 6.06 -0.52 -10.36
C VAL A 93 5.45 -0.74 -9.00
N TRP A 94 6.10 -1.58 -8.20
CA TRP A 94 5.86 -1.72 -6.77
C TRP A 94 6.85 -0.87 -6.00
N GLU A 95 6.37 0.07 -5.21
CA GLU A 95 7.19 0.90 -4.35
C GLU A 95 6.82 0.65 -2.88
N ILE A 96 7.82 0.46 -2.01
CA ILE A 96 7.61 0.35 -0.56
C ILE A 96 8.15 1.61 0.11
N TYR A 97 7.26 2.35 0.76
CA TYR A 97 7.61 3.45 1.64
C TYR A 97 7.93 2.89 3.03
N ASN A 98 9.14 3.17 3.52
CA ASN A 98 9.60 2.79 4.86
C ASN A 98 10.08 4.03 5.65
N GLY A 99 9.32 5.11 5.59
CA GLY A 99 9.59 6.30 6.40
C GLY A 99 10.87 7.04 5.99
N THR A 100 11.46 7.75 6.97
CA THR A 100 12.71 8.49 6.81
C THR A 100 13.96 7.61 6.74
N CYS A 101 13.81 6.29 6.93
CA CYS A 101 14.91 5.33 6.86
C CYS A 101 15.40 5.07 5.42
N GLY A 102 14.72 5.64 4.40
CA GLY A 102 15.22 5.74 3.03
C GLY A 102 15.05 4.45 2.23
N PHE A 103 14.82 4.63 0.93
CA PHE A 103 14.63 3.56 -0.06
C PHE A 103 15.91 2.72 -0.19
N GLY A 104 15.76 1.41 -0.02
CA GLY A 104 16.73 0.42 -0.50
C GLY A 104 16.35 -0.03 -1.89
#